data_AF-A0AAN5CJM7-F1
#
_entry.id   AF-A0AAN5CJM7-F1
#
_cell.length_a   1.000
_cell.length_b   1.000
_cell.length_c   1.000
_cell.angle_alpha   90.00
_cell.angle_beta   90.00
_cell.angle_gamma   90.00
#
_symmetry.space_group_name_H-M   'P 1'
#
loop_
_entity.id
_entity.type
_entity.pdbx_description
1 polymer ?
#
loop_
_entity_poly.entity_id
_entity_poly.type
_entity_poly.pdbx_seq_one_letter_code
_entity_poly.pdbx_strand_id
1 'polypeptide(L)'
;MYLRFFYPEPDLLTVYGPENATYWFMLFVRLEAFSHFKVIYYLATFTEIIALLAGSVLHIRGFARFWKLRAVHINCLLLIGQMYATAFLGFFSRLCLIPYESGILRISGLETEPTPFLAILRQASYADVFYVLFVVTIERTCATVYVADYEKKPRLFISFLLIALIIIASYGTGYAIVKGIVSAFFVSAVIQMSNICCSLWFRWLIRYNKKRLARLTDRLRQHPDNYSLSLRLQLKENIWSMKKIELGVYLIVVGISLNIVLVFGPILILTSPEQFETLQWFSCAGNLAYALTALCTSPWLEVAIAMHTGRVPPALRVLLGTNYFSKKAPLPKSECDSYFGQLESQWSTVLQMRDSRGISR
;
A
#
# COMPACT_ATOMS: atom_id res chain seq x y z
N MET A 1 -14.53 29.00 12.72
CA MET A 1 -13.89 27.69 12.98
C MET A 1 -12.39 27.88 12.79
N TYR A 2 -11.65 28.12 13.89
CA TYR A 2 -10.19 28.29 13.80
C TYR A 2 -9.54 26.91 13.63
N LEU A 3 -8.94 26.64 12.47
CA LEU A 3 -8.08 25.47 12.25
C LEU A 3 -6.83 25.65 13.12
N ARG A 4 -6.84 25.10 14.34
CA ARG A 4 -5.69 25.13 15.25
C ARG A 4 -4.67 24.07 14.79
N PHE A 5 -3.48 24.53 14.41
CA PHE A 5 -2.39 23.72 13.85
C PHE A 5 -1.63 22.90 14.91
N PHE A 6 -1.45 23.47 16.10
CA PHE A 6 -0.89 22.81 17.28
C PHE A 6 -2.04 22.45 18.22
N TYR A 7 -1.84 21.33 18.93
CA TYR A 7 -2.80 20.53 19.70
C TYR A 7 -4.03 21.30 20.26
N PRO A 8 -5.25 20.71 20.21
CA PRO A 8 -6.39 21.31 20.89
C PRO A 8 -6.12 21.40 22.40
N GLU A 9 -6.83 22.27 23.11
CA GLU A 9 -6.94 22.20 24.57
C GLU A 9 -7.29 20.75 25.00
N PRO A 10 -6.94 20.32 26.22
CA PRO A 10 -7.26 18.97 26.70
C PRO A 10 -8.70 18.58 26.37
N ASP A 11 -8.83 17.66 25.42
CA ASP A 11 -10.10 17.04 25.06
C ASP A 11 -10.28 15.74 25.84
N LEU A 12 -11.50 15.23 25.92
CA LEU A 12 -11.92 14.06 26.70
C LEU A 12 -11.14 12.77 26.35
N LEU A 13 -10.51 12.75 25.17
CA LEU A 13 -9.65 11.66 24.68
C LEU A 13 -8.18 11.77 25.14
N THR A 14 -7.78 12.89 25.74
CA THR A 14 -6.43 13.11 26.28
C THR A 14 -6.29 12.49 27.66
N VAL A 15 -5.17 11.85 27.93
CA VAL A 15 -4.82 11.29 29.25
C VAL A 15 -3.46 11.86 29.66
N TYR A 16 -3.34 12.21 30.94
CA TYR A 16 -2.10 12.75 31.51
C TYR A 16 -1.32 11.66 32.25
N GLY A 17 -0.06 11.51 31.88
CA GLY A 17 0.90 10.60 32.49
C GLY A 17 1.50 11.10 33.80
N PRO A 18 2.18 10.21 34.55
CA PRO A 18 2.85 10.53 35.82
C PRO A 18 3.95 11.61 35.70
N GLU A 19 4.43 11.91 34.49
CA GLU A 19 5.42 12.96 34.19
C GLU A 19 4.80 14.19 33.49
N ASN A 20 3.49 14.45 33.65
CA ASN A 20 2.74 15.43 32.86
C ASN A 20 2.78 15.18 31.35
N ALA A 21 3.15 13.97 30.92
CA ALA A 21 3.13 13.59 29.52
C ALA A 21 1.68 13.49 29.01
N THR A 22 1.37 14.18 27.93
CA THR A 22 0.06 14.09 27.28
C THR A 22 0.03 12.89 26.34
N TYR A 23 -1.00 12.06 26.48
CA TYR A 23 -1.29 10.96 25.56
C TYR A 23 -2.64 11.17 24.90
N TRP A 24 -2.67 10.99 23.60
CA TRP A 24 -3.86 11.03 22.78
C TRP A 24 -4.19 9.65 22.25
N PHE A 25 -5.17 9.02 22.88
CA PHE A 25 -5.59 7.67 22.52
C PHE A 25 -6.71 7.72 21.50
N MET A 26 -6.38 8.08 20.26
CA MET A 26 -7.33 8.04 19.15
C MET A 26 -7.82 6.60 18.93
N LEU A 27 -9.13 6.44 18.71
CA LEU A 27 -9.78 5.14 18.48
C LEU A 27 -9.63 4.15 19.65
N PHE A 28 -9.32 4.66 20.83
CA PHE A 28 -9.36 3.88 22.06
C PHE A 28 -10.74 3.98 22.68
N VAL A 29 -11.32 2.82 22.99
CA VAL A 29 -12.67 2.76 23.54
C VAL A 29 -12.62 2.55 25.05
N ARG A 30 -13.26 3.45 25.82
CA ARG A 30 -13.37 3.33 27.28
C ARG A 30 -14.70 2.68 27.64
N LEU A 31 -14.69 1.44 28.11
CA LEU A 31 -15.91 0.72 28.50
C LEU A 31 -16.76 1.46 29.55
N GLU A 32 -16.10 2.23 30.42
CA GLU A 32 -16.75 3.05 31.47
C GLU A 32 -17.65 4.15 30.90
N ALA A 33 -17.39 4.60 29.66
CA ALA A 33 -18.17 5.63 29.01
C ALA A 33 -19.55 5.13 28.51
N PHE A 34 -19.75 3.81 28.41
CA PHE A 34 -21.02 3.24 27.99
C PHE A 34 -21.96 3.09 29.19
N SER A 35 -23.00 3.90 29.23
CA SER A 35 -24.06 3.81 30.23
C SER A 35 -25.04 2.68 29.90
N HIS A 36 -25.28 2.44 28.61
CA HIS A 36 -26.24 1.46 28.10
C HIS A 36 -25.61 0.50 27.07
N PHE A 37 -26.27 -0.64 26.83
CA PHE A 37 -25.96 -1.58 25.74
C PHE A 37 -24.51 -2.13 25.67
N LYS A 38 -23.84 -2.34 26.81
CA LYS A 38 -22.49 -2.94 26.86
C LYS A 38 -22.36 -4.27 26.10
N VAL A 39 -23.44 -5.04 26.00
CA VAL A 39 -23.50 -6.28 25.20
C VAL A 39 -23.20 -6.03 23.71
N ILE A 40 -23.69 -4.92 23.15
CA ILE A 40 -23.43 -4.56 21.75
C ILE A 40 -21.94 -4.26 21.53
N TYR A 41 -21.31 -3.55 22.48
CA TYR A 41 -19.87 -3.30 22.45
C TYR A 41 -19.09 -4.62 22.43
N TYR A 42 -19.40 -5.56 23.33
CA TYR A 42 -18.70 -6.86 23.35
C TYR A 42 -18.90 -7.66 22.06
N LEU A 43 -20.10 -7.64 21.47
CA LEU A 43 -20.36 -8.28 20.17
C LEU A 43 -19.54 -7.64 19.04
N ALA A 44 -19.45 -6.30 19.03
CA ALA A 44 -18.64 -5.57 18.05
C ALA A 44 -17.14 -5.90 18.22
N THR A 45 -16.62 -5.88 19.44
CA THR A 45 -15.24 -6.24 19.75
C THR A 45 -14.93 -7.70 19.39
N PHE A 46 -15.84 -8.63 19.68
CA PHE A 46 -15.68 -10.03 19.28
C PHE A 46 -15.60 -10.19 17.76
N THR A 47 -16.47 -9.48 17.03
CA THR A 47 -16.46 -9.44 15.56
C THR A 47 -15.17 -8.83 15.04
N GLU A 48 -14.68 -7.76 15.69
CA GLU A 48 -13.40 -7.12 15.38
C GLU A 48 -12.23 -8.12 15.50
N ILE A 49 -12.15 -8.87 16.61
CA ILE A 49 -11.12 -9.89 16.83
C ILE A 49 -11.14 -10.94 15.73
N ILE A 50 -12.32 -11.49 15.41
CA ILE A 50 -12.47 -12.49 14.35
C ILE A 50 -12.00 -11.92 13.01
N ALA A 51 -12.41 -10.70 12.67
CA ALA A 51 -12.05 -10.06 11.42
C ALA A 51 -10.53 -9.82 11.31
N LEU A 52 -9.88 -9.38 12.39
CA LEU A 52 -8.42 -9.19 12.44
C LEU A 52 -7.67 -10.52 12.28
N LEU A 53 -8.10 -11.58 12.98
CA LEU A 53 -7.46 -12.90 12.90
C LEU A 53 -7.65 -13.55 11.53
N ALA A 54 -8.89 -13.60 11.04
CA ALA A 54 -9.21 -14.16 9.73
C ALA A 54 -8.53 -13.37 8.60
N GLY A 55 -8.59 -12.02 8.68
CA GLY A 55 -7.93 -11.13 7.74
C GLY A 55 -6.42 -11.37 7.74
N SER A 56 -5.82 -11.57 8.91
CA SER A 56 -4.38 -11.83 9.01
C SER A 56 -3.98 -13.12 8.29
N VAL A 57 -4.69 -14.22 8.55
CA VAL A 57 -4.42 -15.52 7.92
C VAL A 57 -4.57 -15.43 6.40
N LEU A 58 -5.61 -14.76 5.91
CA LEU A 58 -5.85 -14.59 4.48
C LEU A 58 -4.78 -13.74 3.79
N HIS A 59 -4.35 -12.64 4.43
CA HIS A 59 -3.26 -11.80 3.90
C HIS A 59 -1.92 -12.54 3.87
N ILE A 60 -1.55 -13.30 4.92
CA ILE A 60 -0.33 -14.12 4.94
C ILE A 60 -0.35 -15.12 3.78
N ARG A 61 -1.46 -15.84 3.61
CA ARG A 61 -1.62 -16.82 2.54
C ARG A 61 -1.56 -16.18 1.16
N GLY A 62 -2.25 -15.06 0.96
CA GLY A 62 -2.25 -14.30 -0.29
C GLY A 62 -0.85 -13.80 -0.63
N PHE A 63 -0.13 -13.25 0.34
CA PHE A 63 1.24 -12.74 0.16
C PHE A 63 2.23 -13.86 -0.14
N ALA A 64 2.17 -14.99 0.58
CA ALA A 64 3.04 -16.13 0.31
C ALA A 64 2.89 -16.66 -1.13
N ARG A 65 1.67 -16.67 -1.66
CA ARG A 65 1.40 -17.05 -3.06
C ARG A 65 1.90 -16.00 -4.05
N PHE A 66 1.62 -14.73 -3.78
CA PHE A 66 2.04 -13.62 -4.63
C PHE A 66 3.57 -13.54 -4.74
N TRP A 67 4.26 -13.76 -3.62
CA TRP A 67 5.73 -13.84 -3.53
C TRP A 67 6.28 -14.99 -4.37
N LYS A 68 5.72 -16.20 -4.22
CA LYS A 68 6.16 -17.39 -4.98
C LYS A 68 6.03 -17.20 -6.50
N LEU A 69 5.00 -16.50 -6.95
CA LEU A 69 4.75 -16.27 -8.37
C LEU A 69 5.67 -15.20 -8.99
N ARG A 70 6.40 -14.42 -8.18
CA ARG A 70 7.24 -13.29 -8.65
C ARG A 70 6.50 -12.39 -9.64
N ALA A 71 5.23 -12.08 -9.32
CA ALA A 71 4.32 -11.38 -10.23
C ALA A 71 4.74 -9.93 -10.55
N VAL A 72 5.64 -9.37 -9.73
CA VAL A 72 6.27 -8.05 -9.86
C VAL A 72 7.76 -8.14 -9.49
N HIS A 73 8.54 -7.14 -9.91
CA HIS A 73 9.96 -7.03 -9.62
C HIS A 73 10.27 -7.11 -8.10
N ILE A 74 11.43 -7.67 -7.75
CA ILE A 74 11.82 -7.97 -6.37
C ILE A 74 11.78 -6.75 -5.45
N ASN A 75 12.16 -5.57 -5.96
CA ASN A 75 12.11 -4.33 -5.19
C ASN A 75 10.71 -3.98 -4.68
N CYS A 76 9.70 -4.19 -5.53
CA CYS A 76 8.32 -3.96 -5.17
C CYS A 76 7.77 -5.06 -4.27
N LEU A 77 8.21 -6.30 -4.44
CA LEU A 77 7.87 -7.39 -3.53
C LEU A 77 8.37 -7.11 -2.11
N LEU A 78 9.59 -6.59 -1.97
CA LEU A 78 10.15 -6.19 -0.67
C LEU A 78 9.33 -5.10 0.01
N LEU A 79 8.93 -4.06 -0.75
CA LEU A 79 8.07 -2.98 -0.24
C LEU A 79 6.70 -3.50 0.21
N ILE A 80 6.07 -4.37 -0.60
CA ILE A 80 4.78 -4.99 -0.24
C ILE A 80 4.95 -5.88 1.00
N GLY A 81 6.04 -6.64 1.10
CA GLY A 81 6.33 -7.48 2.25
C GLY A 81 6.50 -6.68 3.55
N GLN A 82 7.20 -5.54 3.48
CA GLN A 82 7.33 -4.63 4.62
C GLN A 82 5.96 -4.05 5.02
N MET A 83 5.15 -3.59 4.08
CA MET A 83 3.80 -3.10 4.36
C MET A 83 2.97 -4.14 5.13
N TYR A 84 3.03 -5.40 4.70
CA TYR A 84 2.34 -6.49 5.39
C TYR A 84 2.88 -6.74 6.79
N ALA A 85 4.21 -6.76 6.96
CA ALA A 85 4.84 -6.94 8.27
C ALA A 85 4.39 -5.84 9.25
N THR A 86 4.38 -4.59 8.82
CA THR A 86 3.93 -3.45 9.63
C THR A 86 2.43 -3.52 9.94
N ALA A 87 1.60 -3.92 8.96
CA ALA A 87 0.17 -4.13 9.19
C ALA A 87 -0.10 -5.23 10.24
N PHE A 88 0.65 -6.34 10.23
CA PHE A 88 0.52 -7.39 11.24
C PHE A 88 0.93 -6.91 12.64
N LEU A 89 1.99 -6.10 12.76
CA LEU A 89 2.33 -5.45 14.02
C LEU A 89 1.18 -4.56 14.52
N GLY A 90 0.53 -3.83 13.62
CA GLY A 90 -0.68 -3.07 13.90
C GLY A 90 -1.83 -3.94 14.43
N PHE A 91 -2.16 -5.03 13.74
CA PHE A 91 -3.22 -5.95 14.17
C PHE A 91 -2.92 -6.59 15.51
N PHE A 92 -1.67 -7.03 15.72
CA PHE A 92 -1.23 -7.58 17.00
C PHE A 92 -1.36 -6.55 18.13
N SER A 93 -0.87 -5.32 17.92
CA SER A 93 -1.00 -4.25 18.91
C SER A 93 -2.47 -3.96 19.26
N ARG A 94 -3.38 -4.02 18.28
CA ARG A 94 -4.82 -3.86 18.50
C ARG A 94 -5.40 -5.01 19.34
N LEU A 95 -5.05 -6.26 19.01
CA LEU A 95 -5.48 -7.42 19.78
C LEU A 95 -5.00 -7.34 21.24
N CYS A 96 -3.80 -6.82 21.48
CA CYS A 96 -3.28 -6.59 22.83
C CYS A 96 -3.95 -5.42 23.56
N LEU A 97 -4.44 -4.39 22.85
CA LEU A 97 -5.14 -3.24 23.45
C LEU A 97 -6.57 -3.58 23.90
N ILE A 98 -7.27 -4.46 23.19
CA ILE A 98 -8.67 -4.80 23.47
C ILE A 98 -8.92 -5.26 24.94
N PRO A 99 -8.10 -6.13 25.55
CA PRO A 99 -8.26 -6.51 26.96
C PRO A 99 -8.17 -5.35 27.95
N TYR A 100 -7.39 -4.30 27.63
CA TYR A 100 -7.31 -3.09 28.46
C TYR A 100 -8.54 -2.20 28.25
N GLU A 101 -8.99 -2.02 27.01
CA GLU A 101 -10.20 -1.24 26.68
C GLU A 101 -11.48 -1.82 27.30
N SER A 102 -11.58 -3.15 27.29
CA SER A 102 -12.72 -3.89 27.83
C SER A 102 -12.70 -4.06 29.35
N GLY A 103 -11.64 -3.58 30.03
CA GLY A 103 -11.50 -3.71 31.49
C GLY A 103 -11.25 -5.14 31.99
N ILE A 104 -10.92 -6.08 31.09
CA ILE A 104 -10.51 -7.45 31.46
C ILE A 104 -9.17 -7.39 32.19
N LEU A 105 -8.22 -6.61 31.66
CA LEU A 105 -6.96 -6.29 32.34
C LEU A 105 -7.09 -4.91 32.99
N ARG A 106 -7.09 -4.89 34.32
CA ARG A 106 -7.12 -3.64 35.09
C ARG A 106 -5.70 -3.09 35.22
N ILE A 107 -5.50 -1.90 34.72
CA ILE A 107 -4.29 -1.09 34.91
C ILE A 107 -4.64 0.15 35.73
N SER A 108 -3.65 0.68 36.45
CA SER A 108 -3.82 1.86 37.32
C SER A 108 -4.28 3.10 36.56
N GLY A 109 -3.98 3.16 35.24
CA GLY A 109 -4.42 4.19 34.31
C GLY A 109 -3.95 3.91 32.88
N LEU A 110 -4.65 4.46 31.88
CA LEU A 110 -4.34 4.25 30.45
C LEU A 110 -3.00 4.85 30.01
N GLU A 111 -2.50 5.81 30.79
CA GLU A 111 -1.19 6.45 30.65
C GLU A 111 -0.02 5.55 31.06
N THR A 112 -0.29 4.44 31.75
CA THR A 112 0.73 3.51 32.21
C THR A 112 1.08 2.47 31.15
N GLU A 113 2.36 2.08 31.11
CA GLU A 113 2.81 1.01 30.22
C GLU A 113 2.04 -0.29 30.50
N PRO A 114 1.66 -1.06 29.45
CA PRO A 114 2.14 -1.01 28.07
C PRO A 114 1.25 -0.22 27.09
N THR A 115 0.22 0.49 27.57
CA THR A 115 -0.84 1.05 26.69
C THR A 115 -0.32 2.13 25.73
N PRO A 116 0.48 3.12 26.16
CA PRO A 116 1.08 4.11 25.25
C PRO A 116 1.94 3.47 24.16
N PHE A 117 2.78 2.49 24.53
CA PHE A 117 3.63 1.79 23.57
C PHE A 117 2.81 1.04 22.50
N LEU A 118 1.79 0.29 22.92
CA LEU A 118 0.91 -0.42 21.99
C LEU A 118 0.12 0.55 21.10
N ALA A 119 -0.31 1.70 21.64
CA ALA A 119 -0.97 2.74 20.85
C ALA A 119 -0.02 3.35 19.79
N ILE A 120 1.26 3.55 20.13
CA ILE A 120 2.28 4.02 19.17
C ILE A 120 2.48 3.00 18.05
N LEU A 121 2.62 1.70 18.38
CA LEU A 121 2.75 0.65 17.37
C LEU A 121 1.54 0.61 16.42
N ARG A 122 0.34 0.71 17.00
CA ARG A 122 -0.90 0.76 16.24
C ARG A 122 -0.92 1.97 15.31
N GLN A 123 -0.64 3.16 15.83
CA GLN A 123 -0.68 4.39 15.04
C GLN A 123 0.42 4.43 13.98
N ALA A 124 1.61 3.88 14.28
CA ALA A 124 2.68 3.70 13.30
C ALA A 124 2.23 2.79 12.15
N SER A 125 1.48 1.72 12.43
CA SER A 125 0.94 0.87 11.36
C SER A 125 -0.04 1.60 10.45
N TYR A 126 -0.85 2.52 11.00
CA TYR A 126 -1.73 3.35 10.19
C TYR A 126 -0.94 4.34 9.35
N ALA A 127 0.04 5.02 9.95
CA ALA A 127 0.95 5.93 9.25
C ALA A 127 1.71 5.23 8.12
N ASP A 128 2.13 3.97 8.30
CA ASP A 128 2.80 3.18 7.26
C ASP A 128 1.90 3.02 6.02
N VAL A 129 0.63 2.65 6.20
CA VAL A 129 -0.36 2.55 5.10
C VAL A 129 -0.50 3.86 4.33
N PHE A 130 -0.45 4.99 5.04
CA PHE A 130 -0.48 6.32 4.40
C PHE A 130 0.74 6.58 3.51
N TYR A 131 1.92 6.03 3.84
CA TYR A 131 3.16 6.24 3.10
C TYR A 131 3.43 5.21 1.99
N VAL A 132 2.70 4.09 1.96
CA VAL A 132 2.86 3.02 0.95
C VAL A 132 2.80 3.55 -0.47
N LEU A 133 1.86 4.44 -0.79
CA LEU A 133 1.73 4.97 -2.15
C LEU A 133 2.93 5.82 -2.56
N PHE A 134 3.55 6.51 -1.61
CA PHE A 134 4.74 7.31 -1.86
C PHE A 134 5.92 6.44 -2.27
N VAL A 135 6.23 5.40 -1.48
CA VAL A 135 7.34 4.49 -1.77
C VAL A 135 7.11 3.67 -3.03
N VAL A 136 5.89 3.20 -3.28
CA VAL A 136 5.52 2.51 -4.53
C VAL A 136 5.69 3.43 -5.73
N THR A 137 5.29 4.70 -5.62
CA THR A 137 5.41 5.68 -6.71
C THR A 137 6.87 6.01 -7.01
N ILE A 138 7.71 6.15 -5.99
CA ILE A 138 9.17 6.34 -6.16
C ILE A 138 9.78 5.12 -6.83
N GLU A 139 9.50 3.91 -6.35
CA GLU A 139 10.04 2.68 -6.91
C GLU A 139 9.64 2.50 -8.39
N ARG A 140 8.37 2.80 -8.75
CA ARG A 140 7.92 2.81 -10.15
C ARG A 140 8.56 3.91 -10.99
N THR A 141 8.88 5.06 -10.40
CA THR A 141 9.62 6.14 -11.07
C THR A 141 11.05 5.67 -11.36
N CYS A 142 11.74 5.06 -10.40
CA CYS A 142 13.06 4.46 -10.60
C CYS A 142 13.03 3.38 -11.69
N ALA A 143 12.05 2.48 -11.68
CA ALA A 143 11.88 1.47 -12.72
C ALA A 143 11.68 2.07 -14.12
N THR A 144 11.02 3.22 -14.21
CA THR A 144 10.79 3.95 -15.46
C THR A 144 12.07 4.65 -15.97
N VAL A 145 12.82 5.29 -15.07
CA VAL A 145 14.09 5.97 -15.40
C VAL A 145 15.14 4.95 -15.83
N TYR A 146 15.28 3.87 -15.06
CA TYR A 146 16.29 2.83 -15.27
C TYR A 146 15.81 1.64 -16.09
N VAL A 147 14.75 1.81 -16.88
CA VAL A 147 14.07 0.71 -17.59
C VAL A 147 15.02 -0.19 -18.41
N ALA A 148 16.13 0.36 -18.93
CA ALA A 148 17.08 -0.36 -19.77
C ALA A 148 17.81 -1.51 -19.04
N ASP A 149 18.04 -1.37 -17.75
CA ASP A 149 18.80 -2.34 -16.95
C ASP A 149 18.16 -2.68 -15.60
N TYR A 150 16.98 -2.15 -15.29
CA TYR A 150 16.27 -2.39 -14.03
C TYR A 150 16.06 -3.87 -13.74
N GLU A 151 15.62 -4.65 -14.73
CA GLU A 151 15.40 -6.10 -14.57
C GLU A 151 16.71 -6.91 -14.50
N LYS A 152 17.82 -6.35 -14.98
CA LYS A 152 19.14 -7.03 -14.96
C LYS A 152 19.88 -6.80 -13.65
N LYS A 153 19.73 -5.59 -13.09
CA LYS A 153 20.40 -5.18 -11.85
C LYS A 153 19.31 -4.91 -10.80
N PRO A 154 19.13 -5.81 -9.81
CA PRO A 154 18.03 -5.70 -8.87
C PRO A 154 18.09 -4.42 -8.03
N ARG A 155 19.29 -3.83 -7.83
CA ARG A 155 19.47 -2.55 -7.12
C ARG A 155 18.70 -2.49 -5.80
N LEU A 156 18.81 -3.57 -5.02
CA LEU A 156 18.06 -3.78 -3.77
C LEU A 156 18.26 -2.65 -2.76
N PHE A 157 19.38 -1.92 -2.85
CA PHE A 157 19.65 -0.75 -2.03
C PHE A 157 18.54 0.31 -2.10
N ILE A 158 17.86 0.46 -3.26
CA ILE A 158 16.74 1.40 -3.42
C ILE A 158 15.60 0.98 -2.50
N SER A 159 15.20 -0.30 -2.52
CA SER A 159 14.14 -0.81 -1.64
C SER A 159 14.52 -0.75 -0.17
N PHE A 160 15.75 -1.12 0.19
CA PHE A 160 16.19 -1.04 1.59
C PHE A 160 16.19 0.39 2.12
N LEU A 161 16.64 1.36 1.32
CA LEU A 161 16.59 2.77 1.70
C LEU A 161 15.15 3.25 1.87
N LEU A 162 14.25 2.91 0.93
CA LEU A 162 12.83 3.27 1.02
C LEU A 162 12.15 2.62 2.24
N ILE A 163 12.47 1.36 2.54
CA ILE A 163 11.99 0.64 3.72
C ILE A 163 12.49 1.29 5.02
N ALA A 164 13.77 1.66 5.10
CA ALA A 164 14.29 2.35 6.28
C ALA A 164 13.58 3.69 6.51
N LEU A 165 13.41 4.47 5.44
CA LEU A 165 12.74 5.77 5.50
C LEU A 165 11.27 5.66 5.91
N ILE A 166 10.51 4.70 5.35
CA ILE A 166 9.09 4.54 5.70
C ILE A 166 8.92 4.07 7.14
N ILE A 167 9.78 3.18 7.65
CA ILE A 167 9.74 2.75 9.05
C ILE A 167 10.03 3.93 9.98
N ILE A 168 11.07 4.71 9.72
CA ILE A 168 11.40 5.88 10.55
C ILE A 168 10.25 6.90 10.53
N ALA A 169 9.70 7.19 9.34
CA ALA A 169 8.61 8.14 9.18
C ALA A 169 7.30 7.67 9.85
N SER A 170 6.96 6.39 9.71
CA SER A 170 5.72 5.82 10.26
C SER A 170 5.76 5.76 11.78
N TYR A 171 6.86 5.29 12.38
CA TYR A 171 7.04 5.28 13.83
C TYR A 171 7.17 6.69 14.41
N GLY A 172 7.90 7.60 13.74
CA GLY A 172 8.00 9.00 14.15
C GLY A 172 6.64 9.69 14.16
N THR A 173 5.82 9.43 13.15
CA THR A 173 4.46 9.98 13.04
C THR A 173 3.52 9.35 14.07
N GLY A 174 3.60 8.03 14.28
CA GLY A 174 2.86 7.33 15.33
C GLY A 174 3.15 7.89 16.72
N TYR A 175 4.43 8.08 17.03
CA TYR A 175 4.88 8.71 18.27
C TYR A 175 4.35 10.14 18.42
N ALA A 176 4.53 10.97 17.38
CA ALA A 176 4.13 12.37 17.43
C ALA A 176 2.61 12.55 17.60
N ILE A 177 1.80 11.67 17.00
CA ILE A 177 0.34 11.67 17.16
C ILE A 177 -0.05 11.24 18.57
N VAL A 178 0.49 10.11 19.06
CA VAL A 178 0.10 9.58 20.37
C VAL A 178 0.56 10.49 21.51
N LYS A 179 1.72 11.15 21.39
CA LYS A 179 2.17 12.15 22.38
C LYS A 179 1.49 13.51 22.23
N GLY A 180 0.61 13.67 21.25
CA GLY A 180 -0.07 14.93 20.98
C GLY A 180 0.84 16.07 20.52
N ILE A 181 2.01 15.76 19.97
CA ILE A 181 2.92 16.77 19.40
C ILE A 181 2.29 17.40 18.15
N VAL A 182 1.58 16.59 17.37
CA VAL A 182 0.93 17.01 16.11
C VAL A 182 -0.54 16.60 16.09
N SER A 183 -1.38 17.42 15.46
CA SER A 183 -2.78 17.06 15.21
C SER A 183 -2.85 15.96 14.14
N ALA A 184 -3.42 14.81 14.49
CA ALA A 184 -3.54 13.72 13.52
C ALA A 184 -4.50 14.04 12.37
N PHE A 185 -5.50 14.91 12.57
CA PHE A 185 -6.36 15.36 11.49
C PHE A 185 -5.54 16.09 10.42
N PHE A 186 -4.71 17.05 10.85
CA PHE A 186 -3.84 17.79 9.95
C PHE A 186 -2.84 16.89 9.23
N VAL A 187 -2.15 16.02 9.99
CA VAL A 187 -1.20 15.06 9.41
C VAL A 187 -1.89 14.16 8.38
N SER A 188 -3.06 13.61 8.72
CA SER A 188 -3.82 12.75 7.80
C SER A 188 -4.29 13.50 6.56
N ALA A 189 -4.71 14.76 6.69
CA ALA A 189 -5.14 15.59 5.56
C ALA A 189 -3.97 15.92 4.61
N VAL A 190 -2.80 16.28 5.16
CA VAL A 190 -1.59 16.56 4.38
C VAL A 190 -1.14 15.30 3.64
N ILE A 191 -1.05 14.16 4.33
CA ILE A 191 -0.61 12.92 3.68
C ILE A 191 -1.65 12.45 2.65
N GLN A 192 -2.94 12.63 2.91
CA GLN A 192 -3.98 12.31 1.93
C GLN A 192 -3.85 13.15 0.65
N MET A 193 -3.56 14.44 0.79
CA MET A 193 -3.27 15.29 -0.37
C MET A 193 -2.07 14.74 -1.15
N SER A 194 -1.00 14.33 -0.46
CA SER A 194 0.15 13.69 -1.08
C SER A 194 -0.20 12.37 -1.77
N ASN A 195 -1.11 11.57 -1.21
CA ASN A 195 -1.57 10.31 -1.81
C ASN A 195 -2.37 10.52 -3.09
N ILE A 196 -3.21 11.55 -3.14
CA ILE A 196 -3.91 11.96 -4.36
C ILE A 196 -2.88 12.35 -5.43
N CYS A 197 -1.90 13.19 -5.08
CA CYS A 197 -0.80 13.56 -5.98
C CYS A 197 -0.02 12.33 -6.49
N CYS A 198 0.31 11.37 -5.61
CA CYS A 198 0.98 10.13 -5.99
C CYS A 198 0.15 9.31 -6.97
N SER A 199 -1.16 9.20 -6.77
CA SER A 199 -2.05 8.47 -7.69
C SER A 199 -2.11 9.11 -9.08
N LEU A 200 -2.12 10.45 -9.15
CA LEU A 200 -2.07 11.21 -10.39
C LEU A 200 -0.72 11.03 -11.09
N TRP A 201 0.38 11.07 -10.33
CA TRP A 201 1.73 10.81 -10.83
C TRP A 201 1.87 9.39 -11.37
N PHE A 202 1.33 8.40 -10.65
CA PHE A 202 1.30 7.00 -11.07
C PHE A 202 0.58 6.83 -12.40
N ARG A 203 -0.59 7.47 -12.57
CA ARG A 203 -1.34 7.48 -13.83
C ARG A 203 -0.57 8.19 -14.94
N TRP A 204 0.11 9.28 -14.62
CA TRP A 204 0.99 9.99 -15.56
C TRP A 204 2.16 9.11 -16.03
N LEU A 205 2.83 8.38 -15.12
CA LEU A 205 3.91 7.44 -15.45
C LEU A 205 3.45 6.36 -16.43
N ILE A 206 2.24 5.79 -16.23
CA ILE A 206 1.68 4.82 -17.19
C ILE A 206 1.52 5.45 -18.58
N ARG A 207 0.96 6.67 -18.66
CA ARG A 207 0.79 7.39 -19.94
C ARG A 207 2.14 7.72 -20.58
N TYR A 208 3.10 8.17 -19.78
CA TYR A 208 4.47 8.48 -20.22
C TYR A 208 5.14 7.24 -20.82
N ASN A 209 5.09 6.10 -20.12
CA ASN A 209 5.67 4.85 -20.59
C ASN A 209 5.01 4.34 -21.88
N LYS A 210 3.67 4.46 -22.00
CA LYS A 210 2.97 4.15 -23.25
C LYS A 210 3.42 5.05 -24.41
N LYS A 211 3.53 6.37 -24.18
CA LYS A 211 3.99 7.33 -25.21
C LYS A 211 5.46 7.09 -25.59
N ARG A 212 6.30 6.69 -24.64
CA ARG A 212 7.69 6.28 -24.89
C ARG A 212 7.76 5.00 -25.74
N LEU A 213 6.89 4.02 -25.45
CA LEU A 213 6.82 2.77 -26.22
C LEU A 213 6.35 2.99 -27.66
N ALA A 214 5.34 3.85 -27.86
CA ALA A 214 4.86 4.22 -29.19
C ALA A 214 5.98 4.87 -30.02
N ARG A 215 6.66 5.89 -29.47
CA ARG A 215 7.80 6.56 -30.11
C ARG A 215 8.93 5.60 -30.51
N LEU A 216 9.25 4.63 -29.66
CA LEU A 216 10.26 3.61 -29.98
C LEU A 216 9.81 2.69 -31.11
N THR A 217 8.52 2.35 -31.15
CA THR A 217 7.95 1.50 -32.21
C THR A 217 7.92 2.25 -33.54
N ASP A 218 7.60 3.54 -33.53
CA ASP A 218 7.60 4.39 -34.73
C ASP A 218 9.03 4.62 -35.25
N ARG A 219 10.01 4.86 -34.37
CA ARG A 219 11.42 5.00 -34.77
C ARG A 219 11.96 3.73 -35.41
N LEU A 220 11.57 2.55 -34.95
CA LEU A 220 11.99 1.28 -35.56
C LEU A 220 11.40 1.11 -36.97
N ARG A 221 10.17 1.57 -37.19
CA ARG A 221 9.56 1.58 -38.54
C ARG A 221 10.32 2.50 -39.50
N GLN A 222 10.85 3.61 -39.00
CA GLN A 222 11.62 4.58 -39.79
C GLN A 222 13.09 4.17 -39.97
N HIS A 223 13.69 3.53 -38.96
CA HIS A 223 15.10 3.13 -38.92
C HIS A 223 15.21 1.69 -38.37
N PRO A 224 15.09 0.66 -39.22
CA PRO A 224 15.10 -0.74 -38.79
C PRO A 224 16.40 -1.16 -38.11
N ASP A 225 17.51 -0.51 -38.44
CA ASP A 225 18.85 -0.84 -37.92
C ASP A 225 19.08 -0.39 -36.46
N ASN A 226 18.19 0.46 -35.92
CA ASN A 226 18.28 0.92 -34.53
C ASN A 226 17.71 -0.13 -33.55
N TYR A 227 18.59 -1.04 -33.14
CA TYR A 227 18.32 -2.12 -32.21
C TYR A 227 17.79 -1.63 -30.84
N SER A 228 16.51 -1.86 -30.56
CA SER A 228 15.85 -1.45 -29.30
C SER A 228 14.87 -2.48 -28.72
N LEU A 229 14.96 -3.76 -29.13
CA LEU A 229 13.99 -4.78 -28.73
C LEU A 229 13.93 -5.01 -27.22
N SER A 230 15.08 -5.18 -26.56
CA SER A 230 15.13 -5.41 -25.11
C SER A 230 14.47 -4.27 -24.33
N LEU A 231 14.67 -3.03 -24.77
CA LEU A 231 14.05 -1.85 -24.16
C LEU A 231 12.52 -1.84 -24.35
N ARG A 232 12.03 -2.25 -25.52
CA ARG A 232 10.58 -2.36 -25.80
C ARG A 232 9.93 -3.43 -24.93
N LEU A 233 10.60 -4.58 -24.77
CA LEU A 233 10.17 -5.67 -23.89
C LEU A 233 10.06 -5.20 -22.43
N GLN A 234 11.14 -4.62 -21.89
CA GLN A 234 11.18 -4.10 -20.52
C GLN A 234 10.12 -3.01 -20.29
N LEU A 235 9.90 -2.13 -21.27
CA LEU A 235 8.89 -1.08 -21.15
C LEU A 235 7.45 -1.65 -21.20
N LYS A 236 7.19 -2.67 -22.04
CA LYS A 236 5.91 -3.39 -22.05
C LYS A 236 5.66 -4.08 -20.71
N GLU A 237 6.66 -4.78 -20.18
CA GLU A 237 6.59 -5.46 -18.88
C GLU A 237 6.34 -4.47 -17.75
N ASN A 238 7.05 -3.33 -17.71
CA ASN A 238 6.83 -2.31 -16.69
C ASN A 238 5.40 -1.71 -16.78
N ILE A 239 4.91 -1.35 -17.97
CA ILE A 239 3.52 -0.87 -18.17
C ILE A 239 2.53 -1.91 -17.69
N TRP A 240 2.75 -3.18 -18.02
CA TRP A 240 1.87 -4.26 -17.64
C TRP A 240 1.87 -4.49 -16.12
N SER A 241 3.04 -4.49 -15.48
CA SER A 241 3.18 -4.55 -14.03
C SER A 241 2.46 -3.38 -13.34
N MET A 242 2.62 -2.15 -13.84
CA MET A 242 1.95 -0.97 -13.29
C MET A 242 0.42 -1.05 -13.38
N LYS A 243 -0.12 -1.59 -14.49
CA LYS A 243 -1.57 -1.79 -14.62
C LYS A 243 -2.12 -2.78 -13.59
N LYS A 244 -1.38 -3.83 -13.23
CA LYS A 244 -1.87 -4.78 -12.22
C LYS A 244 -2.11 -4.14 -10.86
N ILE A 245 -1.26 -3.19 -10.49
CA ILE A 245 -1.34 -2.51 -9.19
C ILE A 245 -2.15 -1.21 -9.25
N GLU A 246 -2.51 -0.73 -10.44
CA GLU A 246 -3.25 0.54 -10.65
C GLU A 246 -4.58 0.59 -9.91
N LEU A 247 -5.40 -0.46 -10.03
CA LEU A 247 -6.66 -0.53 -9.29
C LEU A 247 -6.41 -0.54 -7.77
N GLY A 248 -5.34 -1.19 -7.30
CA GLY A 248 -4.96 -1.20 -5.89
C GLY A 248 -4.59 0.19 -5.38
N VAL A 249 -3.87 0.98 -6.19
CA VAL A 249 -3.56 2.38 -5.86
C VAL A 249 -4.84 3.19 -5.64
N TYR A 250 -5.83 3.06 -6.53
CA TYR A 250 -7.10 3.78 -6.36
C TYR A 250 -7.91 3.30 -5.15
N LEU A 251 -7.95 1.99 -4.90
CA LEU A 251 -8.61 1.44 -3.73
C LEU A 251 -7.98 1.93 -2.43
N ILE A 252 -6.65 2.05 -2.37
CA ILE A 252 -5.95 2.61 -1.21
C ILE A 252 -6.35 4.08 -1.01
N VAL A 253 -6.31 4.92 -2.06
CA VAL A 253 -6.68 6.35 -1.95
C VAL A 253 -8.12 6.52 -1.47
N VAL A 254 -9.07 5.79 -2.06
CA VAL A 254 -10.48 5.85 -1.68
C VAL A 254 -10.67 5.32 -0.26
N GLY A 255 -10.05 4.17 0.06
CA GLY A 255 -10.13 3.56 1.39
C GLY A 255 -9.60 4.48 2.49
N ILE A 256 -8.44 5.10 2.28
CA ILE A 256 -7.90 6.09 3.22
C ILE A 256 -8.84 7.30 3.34
N SER A 257 -9.37 7.82 2.23
CA SER A 257 -10.29 8.98 2.27
C SER A 257 -11.54 8.68 3.10
N LEU A 258 -12.14 7.51 2.93
CA LEU A 258 -13.30 7.07 3.70
C LEU A 258 -12.97 6.91 5.18
N ASN A 259 -11.80 6.34 5.51
CA ASN A 259 -11.36 6.19 6.91
C ASN A 259 -11.12 7.55 7.59
N ILE A 260 -10.53 8.53 6.90
CA ILE A 260 -10.36 9.89 7.45
C ILE A 260 -11.72 10.48 7.83
N VAL A 261 -12.71 10.39 6.94
CA VAL A 261 -14.07 10.92 7.21
C VAL A 261 -14.72 10.17 8.37
N LEU A 262 -14.62 8.85 8.39
CA LEU A 262 -15.22 8.01 9.43
C LEU A 262 -14.64 8.27 10.82
N VAL A 263 -13.33 8.47 10.92
CA VAL A 263 -12.63 8.64 12.19
C VAL A 263 -12.68 10.08 12.68
N PHE A 264 -12.36 11.04 11.81
CA PHE A 264 -12.25 12.44 12.22
C PHE A 264 -13.58 13.20 12.15
N GLY A 265 -14.53 12.78 11.32
CA GLY A 265 -15.86 13.41 11.24
C GLY A 265 -16.54 13.50 12.61
N PRO A 266 -16.68 12.38 13.35
CA PRO A 266 -17.26 12.39 14.69
C PRO A 266 -16.46 13.24 15.69
N ILE A 267 -15.13 13.16 15.67
CA ILE A 267 -14.25 13.94 16.58
C ILE A 267 -14.44 15.45 16.38
N LEU A 268 -14.63 15.91 15.14
CA LEU A 268 -14.79 17.34 14.84
C LEU A 268 -16.20 17.86 15.15
N ILE A 269 -17.21 17.00 15.18
CA ILE A 269 -18.61 17.37 15.40
C ILE A 269 -19.00 17.21 16.87
N LEU A 270 -18.55 16.14 17.52
CA LEU A 270 -18.95 15.75 18.88
C LEU A 270 -17.96 16.29 19.91
N THR A 271 -17.98 17.60 20.13
CA THR A 271 -17.03 18.28 21.03
C THR A 271 -17.55 18.47 22.45
N SER A 272 -18.83 18.23 22.73
CA SER A 272 -19.39 18.43 24.06
C SER A 272 -19.20 17.20 24.97
N PRO A 273 -18.94 17.39 26.28
CA PRO A 273 -18.79 16.28 27.24
C PRO A 273 -19.99 15.33 27.32
N GLU A 274 -21.20 15.85 27.16
CA GLU A 274 -22.43 15.06 27.15
C GLU A 274 -22.50 14.07 25.98
N GLN A 275 -21.76 14.33 24.90
CA GLN A 275 -21.71 13.49 23.70
C GLN A 275 -20.56 12.47 23.73
N PHE A 276 -19.84 12.36 24.85
CA PHE A 276 -18.68 11.47 24.95
C PHE A 276 -19.04 10.00 24.69
N GLU A 277 -20.16 9.51 25.22
CA GLU A 277 -20.63 8.14 24.95
C GLU A 277 -20.85 7.90 23.44
N THR A 278 -21.46 8.86 22.75
CA THR A 278 -21.67 8.81 21.28
C THR A 278 -20.33 8.76 20.55
N LEU A 279 -19.34 9.56 20.97
CA LEU A 279 -17.99 9.56 20.40
C LEU A 279 -17.29 8.19 20.58
N GLN A 280 -17.53 7.52 21.71
CA GLN A 280 -17.01 6.18 21.98
C GLN A 280 -17.67 5.12 21.09
N TRP A 281 -18.97 5.25 20.80
CA TRP A 281 -19.64 4.40 19.81
C TRP A 281 -19.07 4.58 18.41
N PHE A 282 -18.80 5.82 17.98
CA PHE A 282 -18.13 6.07 16.70
C PHE A 282 -16.70 5.51 16.66
N SER A 283 -15.96 5.60 17.76
CA SER A 283 -14.62 4.99 17.88
C SER A 283 -14.69 3.46 17.76
N CYS A 284 -15.67 2.83 18.42
CA CYS A 284 -15.94 1.40 18.31
C CYS A 284 -16.31 1.01 16.87
N ALA A 285 -17.19 1.76 16.23
CA ALA A 285 -17.58 1.54 14.83
C ALA A 285 -16.38 1.71 13.88
N GLY A 286 -15.52 2.70 14.12
CA GLY A 286 -14.29 2.93 13.37
C GLY A 286 -13.31 1.74 13.48
N ASN A 287 -13.12 1.21 14.69
CA ASN A 287 -12.30 0.02 14.93
C ASN A 287 -12.82 -1.20 14.17
N LEU A 288 -14.12 -1.46 14.27
CA LEU A 288 -14.77 -2.56 13.56
C LEU A 288 -14.68 -2.37 12.04
N ALA A 289 -14.95 -1.17 11.53
CA ALA A 289 -14.85 -0.87 10.10
C ALA A 289 -13.43 -1.07 9.57
N TYR A 290 -12.41 -0.71 10.35
CA TYR A 290 -11.01 -0.95 10.01
C TYR A 290 -10.70 -2.45 9.94
N ALA A 291 -11.11 -3.23 10.94
CA ALA A 291 -10.92 -4.68 10.96
C ALA A 291 -11.64 -5.38 9.79
N LEU A 292 -12.87 -4.97 9.49
CA LEU A 292 -13.63 -5.48 8.34
C LEU A 292 -12.99 -5.06 7.02
N THR A 293 -12.45 -3.84 6.91
CA THR A 293 -11.71 -3.40 5.72
C THR A 293 -10.45 -4.26 5.52
N ALA A 294 -9.70 -4.55 6.59
CA ALA A 294 -8.56 -5.43 6.54
C ALA A 294 -8.96 -6.84 6.05
N LEU A 295 -10.08 -7.39 6.53
CA LEU A 295 -10.61 -8.67 6.06
C LEU A 295 -11.03 -8.62 4.59
N CYS A 296 -11.81 -7.62 4.19
CA CYS A 296 -12.34 -7.45 2.83
C CYS A 296 -11.26 -7.16 1.79
N THR A 297 -10.12 -6.59 2.19
CA THR A 297 -8.97 -6.38 1.31
C THR A 297 -8.07 -7.61 1.17
N SER A 298 -8.25 -8.64 2.00
CA SER A 298 -7.44 -9.88 1.93
C SER A 298 -7.48 -10.63 0.59
N PRO A 299 -8.60 -10.65 -0.17
CA PRO A 299 -8.63 -11.27 -1.50
C PRO A 299 -7.87 -10.46 -2.56
N TRP A 300 -7.40 -9.25 -2.27
CA TRP A 300 -6.76 -8.37 -3.27
C TRP A 300 -5.55 -9.01 -3.96
N LEU A 301 -4.69 -9.69 -3.19
CA LEU A 301 -3.54 -10.38 -3.77
C LEU A 301 -3.97 -11.58 -4.63
N GLU A 302 -5.03 -12.29 -4.25
CA GLU A 302 -5.60 -13.37 -5.07
C GLU A 302 -6.17 -12.82 -6.38
N VAL A 303 -6.78 -11.62 -6.36
CA VAL A 303 -7.19 -10.91 -7.57
C VAL A 303 -5.98 -10.53 -8.43
N ALA A 304 -4.90 -10.01 -7.84
CA ALA A 304 -3.67 -9.69 -8.57
C ALA A 304 -3.02 -10.94 -9.18
N ILE A 305 -3.05 -12.08 -8.49
CA ILE A 305 -2.61 -13.39 -8.98
C ILE A 305 -3.50 -13.88 -10.12
N ALA A 306 -4.83 -13.76 -9.98
CA ALA A 306 -5.78 -14.12 -11.02
C ALA A 306 -5.57 -13.28 -12.28
N MET A 307 -5.27 -11.98 -12.13
CA MET A 307 -4.87 -11.11 -13.24
C MET A 307 -3.55 -11.53 -13.87
N HIS A 308 -2.57 -11.93 -13.05
CA HIS A 308 -1.28 -12.39 -13.54
C HIS A 308 -1.37 -13.70 -14.32
N THR A 309 -2.20 -14.64 -13.86
CA THR A 309 -2.41 -15.97 -14.46
C THR A 309 -3.47 -15.98 -15.57
N GLY A 310 -4.13 -14.84 -15.83
CA GLY A 310 -5.18 -14.71 -16.84
C GLY A 310 -6.54 -15.30 -16.44
N ARG A 311 -6.73 -15.69 -15.17
CA ARG A 311 -7.99 -16.22 -14.61
C ARG A 311 -8.85 -15.12 -13.99
N VAL A 312 -9.03 -14.01 -14.70
CA VAL A 312 -9.69 -12.80 -14.16
C VAL A 312 -11.16 -13.08 -13.81
N PRO A 313 -11.62 -12.77 -12.58
CA PRO A 313 -13.02 -12.93 -12.18
C PRO A 313 -13.98 -12.15 -13.09
N PRO A 314 -15.21 -12.65 -13.35
CA PRO A 314 -16.17 -11.98 -14.23
C PRO A 314 -16.50 -10.55 -13.80
N ALA A 315 -16.69 -10.31 -12.51
CA ALA A 315 -16.98 -8.98 -11.96
C ALA A 315 -15.88 -7.95 -12.27
N LEU A 316 -14.61 -8.35 -12.21
CA LEU A 316 -13.49 -7.48 -12.55
C LEU A 316 -13.45 -7.15 -14.05
N ARG A 317 -13.82 -8.11 -14.92
CA ARG A 317 -13.90 -7.87 -16.37
C ARG A 317 -14.98 -6.85 -16.74
N VAL A 318 -16.08 -6.84 -16.00
CA VAL A 318 -17.14 -5.82 -16.16
C VAL A 318 -16.63 -4.46 -15.68
N LEU A 319 -16.03 -4.40 -14.49
CA LEU A 319 -15.59 -3.14 -13.87
C LEU A 319 -14.47 -2.42 -14.65
N LEU A 320 -13.43 -3.17 -15.06
CA LEU A 320 -12.26 -2.58 -15.73
C LEU A 320 -12.36 -2.66 -17.27
N GLY A 321 -13.37 -3.35 -17.80
CA GLY A 321 -13.59 -3.57 -19.22
C GLY A 321 -12.74 -4.70 -19.80
N THR A 322 -13.30 -5.41 -20.79
CA THR A 322 -12.65 -6.53 -21.50
C THR A 322 -11.33 -6.13 -22.18
N ASN A 323 -11.21 -4.88 -22.63
CA ASN A 323 -10.00 -4.34 -23.24
C ASN A 323 -8.83 -4.16 -22.26
N TYR A 324 -9.10 -4.06 -20.95
CA TYR A 324 -8.06 -3.89 -19.94
C TYR A 324 -7.26 -5.18 -19.71
N PHE A 325 -7.94 -6.34 -19.80
CA PHE A 325 -7.37 -7.68 -19.62
C PHE A 325 -7.11 -8.43 -20.93
N SER A 326 -7.45 -7.82 -22.08
CA SER A 326 -7.19 -8.40 -23.39
C SER A 326 -5.73 -8.84 -23.48
N LYS A 327 -5.53 -10.16 -23.66
CA LYS A 327 -4.25 -10.85 -23.79
C LYS A 327 -3.41 -10.22 -24.91
N LYS A 328 -2.61 -9.19 -24.60
CA LYS A 328 -1.47 -8.79 -25.42
C LYS A 328 -0.29 -8.34 -24.55
N ALA A 329 0.40 -9.32 -23.96
CA ALA A 329 1.88 -9.40 -23.88
C ALA A 329 2.25 -10.76 -23.25
N PRO A 330 3.21 -11.54 -23.78
CA PRO A 330 4.41 -11.15 -24.53
C PRO A 330 4.10 -10.87 -26.02
N LEU A 331 5.09 -10.44 -26.79
CA LEU A 331 4.96 -10.32 -28.25
C LEU A 331 4.24 -11.57 -28.81
N PRO A 332 3.37 -11.44 -29.83
CA PRO A 332 2.94 -12.63 -30.56
C PRO A 332 4.20 -13.42 -30.89
N LYS A 333 4.19 -14.73 -30.63
CA LYS A 333 5.34 -15.63 -30.83
C LYS A 333 6.05 -15.31 -32.15
N SER A 334 5.27 -14.96 -33.17
CA SER A 334 5.73 -14.46 -34.47
C SER A 334 6.71 -13.28 -34.45
N GLU A 335 6.58 -12.25 -33.61
CA GLU A 335 7.57 -11.16 -33.55
C GLU A 335 8.84 -11.61 -32.81
N CYS A 336 8.74 -12.55 -31.85
CA CYS A 336 9.91 -13.11 -31.15
C CYS A 336 10.66 -14.12 -32.05
N ASP A 337 9.91 -14.95 -32.77
CA ASP A 337 10.41 -15.94 -33.72
C ASP A 337 10.98 -15.23 -34.96
N SER A 338 10.30 -14.20 -35.47
CA SER A 338 10.85 -13.32 -36.52
C SER A 338 12.11 -12.59 -36.05
N TYR A 339 12.20 -12.28 -34.76
CA TYR A 339 13.39 -11.68 -34.17
C TYR A 339 14.55 -12.67 -34.08
N PHE A 340 14.35 -13.87 -33.52
CA PHE A 340 15.39 -14.88 -33.47
C PHE A 340 15.83 -15.31 -34.87
N GLY A 341 14.90 -15.37 -35.84
CA GLY A 341 15.23 -15.60 -37.24
C GLY A 341 16.05 -14.48 -37.90
N GLN A 342 15.75 -13.21 -37.60
CA GLN A 342 16.58 -12.08 -38.07
C GLN A 342 17.99 -12.10 -37.44
N LEU A 343 18.07 -12.45 -36.16
CA LEU A 343 19.35 -12.52 -35.45
C LEU A 343 20.20 -13.68 -35.96
N GLU A 344 19.57 -14.84 -36.19
CA GLU A 344 20.19 -15.99 -36.82
C GLU A 344 20.69 -15.66 -38.23
N SER A 345 19.91 -14.94 -39.04
CA SER A 345 20.33 -14.54 -40.39
C SER A 345 21.49 -13.53 -40.39
N GLN A 346 21.51 -12.59 -39.44
CA GLN A 346 22.62 -11.65 -39.27
C GLN A 346 23.90 -12.37 -38.84
N TRP A 347 23.80 -13.32 -37.90
CA TRP A 347 24.92 -14.13 -37.47
C TRP A 347 25.44 -15.05 -38.58
N SER A 348 24.55 -15.70 -39.34
CA SER A 348 24.94 -16.55 -40.46
C SER A 348 25.62 -15.75 -41.57
N THR A 349 25.17 -14.51 -41.82
CA THR A 349 25.81 -13.60 -42.78
C THR A 349 27.22 -13.21 -42.34
N VAL A 350 27.41 -12.88 -41.06
CA VAL A 350 28.73 -12.56 -40.49
C VAL A 350 29.67 -13.78 -40.53
N LEU A 351 29.16 -14.98 -40.23
CA LEU A 351 29.92 -16.22 -40.32
C LEU A 351 30.31 -16.54 -41.77
N GLN A 352 29.41 -16.41 -42.73
CA GLN A 352 29.73 -16.58 -44.16
C GLN A 352 30.75 -15.55 -44.66
N MET A 353 30.67 -14.29 -44.21
CA MET A 353 31.69 -13.28 -44.52
C MET A 353 33.05 -13.59 -43.90
N ARG A 354 33.07 -14.27 -42.75
CA ARG A 354 34.31 -14.71 -42.10
C ARG A 354 34.93 -15.89 -42.84
N ASP A 355 34.12 -16.86 -43.25
CA ASP A 355 34.58 -18.03 -44.01
C ASP A 355 35.09 -17.64 -45.41
N SER A 356 34.40 -16.72 -46.09
CA SER A 356 34.83 -16.18 -47.39
C SER A 356 36.09 -15.31 -47.33
N ARG A 357 36.42 -14.71 -46.17
CA ARG A 357 37.70 -14.01 -45.94
C ARG A 357 38.79 -14.93 -45.35
N GLY A 358 38.46 -16.22 -45.15
CA GLY A 358 39.21 -17.14 -44.31
C GLY A 358 39.61 -18.45 -45.00
N ILE A 359 39.89 -18.46 -46.31
CA ILE A 359 40.79 -19.44 -46.95
C ILE A 359 41.67 -18.72 -47.97
N SER A 360 42.65 -17.97 -47.46
CA SER A 360 43.97 -17.87 -48.07
C SER A 360 44.97 -17.77 -46.91
N ARG A 361 45.16 -18.89 -46.20
CA ARG A 361 46.41 -19.11 -45.49
C ARG A 361 47.21 -20.13 -46.29
#